data_AF-A0A8T3XIB7-F1
#
_entry.id   AF-A0A8T3XIB7-F1
#
_cell.length_a   1.000
_cell.length_b   1.000
_cell.length_c   1.000
_cell.angle_alpha   90.00
_cell.angle_beta   90.00
_cell.angle_gamma   90.00
#
_symmetry.space_group_name_H-M   'P 1'
#
loop_
_entity.id
_entity.type
_entity.pdbx_description
1 polymer ?
#
loop_
_entity_poly.entity_id
_entity_poly.type
_entity_poly.pdbx_seq_one_letter_code
_entity_poly.pdbx_strand_id
1 'polypeptide(L)' 'MLHLPIKYSKHAREQMVARGISEKEVEEGIKRGSKGLQKPSKILSYYKYFCVVYKKIGSDFYVVTVKPR' A
#
# COMPACT_ATOMS: atom_id res chain seq x y z
N MET A 1 18.93 -3.83 -5.97
CA MET A 1 17.51 -4.11 -5.65
C MET A 1 16.66 -3.13 -6.45
N LEU A 2 15.70 -3.60 -7.24
CA LEU A 2 14.76 -2.72 -7.93
C LEU A 2 13.67 -2.28 -6.95
N HIS A 3 13.58 -0.98 -6.69
CA HIS A 3 12.48 -0.40 -5.92
C HIS A 3 11.21 -0.38 -6.78
N LEU A 4 10.06 -0.68 -6.17
CA LEU A 4 8.78 -0.52 -6.86
C LEU A 4 8.50 0.98 -7.09
N PRO A 5 8.02 1.38 -8.28
CA PRO A 5 7.56 2.74 -8.51
C PRO A 5 6.23 2.96 -7.77
N ILE A 6 6.32 3.45 -6.53
CA ILE A 6 5.17 3.68 -5.65
C ILE A 6 4.83 5.17 -5.62
N LYS A 7 3.56 5.47 -5.89
CA LYS A 7 2.97 6.80 -5.71
C LYS A 7 1.98 6.76 -4.57
N TYR A 8 1.90 7.83 -3.79
CA TYR A 8 1.04 7.90 -2.62
C TYR A 8 0.00 9.01 -2.79
N SER A 9 -1.24 8.74 -2.40
CA SER A 9 -2.22 9.80 -2.19
C SER A 9 -1.81 10.67 -0.99
N LYS A 10 -2.31 11.91 -0.92
CA LYS A 10 -2.14 12.78 0.27
C LYS A 10 -2.61 12.05 1.54
N HIS A 11 -3.80 11.44 1.46
CA HIS A 11 -4.37 10.69 2.56
C HIS A 11 -3.49 9.50 2.99
N ALA A 12 -2.89 8.76 2.05
CA ALA A 12 -1.97 7.67 2.38
C ALA A 12 -0.74 8.17 3.15
N ARG A 13 -0.14 9.29 2.72
CA ARG A 13 1.00 9.91 3.42
C ARG A 13 0.64 10.29 4.85
N GLU A 14 -0.52 10.90 5.05
CA GLU A 14 -1.02 11.25 6.39
C GLU A 14 -1.24 10.01 7.25
N GLN A 15 -1.86 8.96 6.70
CA GLN A 15 -2.10 7.72 7.45
C GLN A 15 -0.80 6.97 7.79
N MET A 16 0.21 7.05 6.93
CA MET A 16 1.55 6.49 7.16
C MET A 16 2.24 7.20 8.33
N VAL A 17 2.28 8.54 8.31
CA VAL A 17 2.88 9.35 9.39
C VAL A 17 2.16 9.08 10.72
N ALA A 18 0.83 9.12 10.72
CA ALA A 18 0.03 8.89 11.92
C ALA A 18 0.22 7.49 12.55
N ARG A 19 0.74 6.52 11.78
CA ARG A 19 0.93 5.13 12.22
C ARG A 19 2.39 4.70 12.29
N GLY A 20 3.33 5.60 12.00
CA GLY A 20 4.75 5.26 11.93
C GLY A 20 5.07 4.19 10.89
N ILE A 21 4.36 4.17 9.76
CA ILE A 21 4.58 3.17 8.68
C ILE A 21 5.52 3.78 7.64
N SER A 22 6.67 3.15 7.44
CA SER A 22 7.68 3.58 6.47
C SER A 22 7.34 3.21 5.03
N GLU A 23 7.95 3.88 4.05
CA GLU A 23 7.82 3.51 2.63
C GLU A 23 8.29 2.08 2.36
N LYS A 24 9.38 1.65 3.00
CA LYS A 24 9.90 0.28 2.93
C LYS A 24 8.87 -0.74 3.40
N GLU A 25 8.15 -0.45 4.48
CA GLU A 25 7.09 -1.35 4.95
C GLU A 25 5.90 -1.41 4.00
N VAL A 26 5.54 -0.29 3.36
CA VAL A 26 4.52 -0.30 2.30
C VAL A 26 4.98 -1.13 1.11
N GLU A 27 6.24 -0.98 0.68
CA GLU A 27 6.83 -1.76 -0.41
C GLU A 27 6.79 -3.27 -0.10
N GLU A 28 7.20 -3.65 1.11
CA GLU A 28 7.11 -5.03 1.60
C GLU A 28 5.66 -5.53 1.69
N GLY A 29 4.74 -4.65 2.12
CA GLY A 29 3.32 -4.94 2.14
C GLY A 29 2.76 -5.23 0.76
N ILE A 30 3.18 -4.49 -0.27
CA ILE A 30 2.78 -4.76 -1.67
C ILE A 30 3.40 -6.07 -2.18
N LYS A 31 4.69 -6.32 -1.91
CA LYS A 31 5.40 -7.52 -2.40
C LYS A 31 4.90 -8.80 -1.73
N ARG A 32 4.85 -8.82 -0.39
CA ARG A 32 4.70 -10.03 0.42
C ARG A 32 3.34 -10.17 1.11
N GLY A 33 2.56 -9.09 1.19
CA GLY A 33 1.25 -9.14 1.84
C GLY A 33 0.25 -10.04 1.12
N SER A 34 -0.69 -10.59 1.88
CA SER A 34 -1.80 -11.40 1.37
C SER A 34 -2.80 -10.49 0.66
N LYS A 35 -3.17 -10.82 -0.57
CA LYS A 35 -3.90 -9.93 -1.49
C LYS A 35 -5.36 -10.31 -1.58
N GLY A 36 -6.23 -9.35 -1.34
CA GLY A 36 -7.66 -9.40 -1.63
C GLY A 36 -8.05 -8.31 -2.64
N LEU A 37 -9.10 -8.56 -3.42
CA LEU A 37 -9.64 -7.59 -4.36
C LEU A 37 -10.80 -6.81 -3.70
N GLN A 38 -10.70 -5.48 -3.68
CA GLN A 38 -11.85 -4.60 -3.47
C GLN A 38 -12.37 -4.14 -4.84
N LYS A 39 -13.61 -4.51 -5.14
CA LYS A 39 -14.31 -3.96 -6.30
C LYS A 39 -14.38 -2.42 -6.18
N PRO A 40 -14.19 -1.67 -7.29
CA PRO A 40 -14.01 -2.16 -8.66
C PRO A 40 -12.56 -2.48 -9.05
N SER A 41 -11.53 -1.91 -8.40
CA SER A 41 -10.14 -2.01 -8.90
C SER A 41 -9.05 -1.80 -7.84
N LYS A 42 -9.37 -1.94 -6.54
CA LYS A 42 -8.40 -1.80 -5.47
C LYS A 42 -7.90 -3.17 -5.04
N ILE A 43 -6.64 -3.22 -4.61
CA ILE A 43 -6.02 -4.38 -3.98
C ILE A 43 -5.81 -4.02 -2.52
N LEU A 44 -6.33 -4.87 -1.63
CA LEU A 44 -5.99 -4.86 -0.21
C LEU A 44 -4.84 -5.84 -0.03
N SER A 45 -3.69 -5.36 0.44
CA SER A 45 -2.58 -6.22 0.81
C SER A 45 -2.34 -6.16 2.31
N TYR A 46 -2.68 -7.25 2.98
CA TYR A 46 -2.55 -7.39 4.42
C TYR A 46 -1.13 -7.84 4.77
N TYR A 47 -0.45 -7.06 5.60
CA TYR A 47 0.94 -7.30 5.98
C TYR A 47 1.18 -6.87 7.43
N LYS A 48 1.69 -7.78 8.25
CA LYS A 48 1.88 -7.58 9.70
C LYS A 48 0.57 -7.06 10.36
N TYR A 49 0.62 -5.87 10.96
CA TYR A 49 -0.46 -5.21 11.69
C TYR A 49 -1.28 -4.22 10.84
N PHE A 50 -1.02 -4.10 9.54
CA PHE A 50 -1.68 -3.14 8.67
C PHE A 50 -2.08 -3.73 7.31
N CYS A 51 -2.84 -2.94 6.55
CA CYS A 51 -3.30 -3.24 5.21
C CYS A 51 -2.96 -2.06 4.30
N VAL A 52 -2.25 -2.35 3.22
CA VAL A 52 -2.00 -1.39 2.13
C VAL A 52 -3.14 -1.50 1.14
N VAL A 53 -3.87 -0.40 0.93
CA VAL A 53 -4.89 -0.32 -0.12
C VAL A 53 -4.30 0.43 -1.29
N TYR A 54 -4.17 -0.22 -2.44
CA TYR A 54 -3.55 0.38 -3.63
C TYR A 54 -4.27 -0.03 -4.92
N LYS A 55 -3.94 0.68 -5.99
CA LYS A 55 -4.31 0.33 -7.37
C LYS A 55 -3.02 0.14 -8.17
N LYS A 56 -3.04 -0.75 -9.16
CA LYS A 56 -1.96 -0.84 -10.15
C LYS A 56 -2.36 -0.04 -11.39
N ILE A 57 -1.54 0.91 -11.80
CA ILE A 57 -1.77 1.77 -12.98
C ILE A 57 -0.54 1.65 -13.87
N GLY A 58 -0.62 0.84 -14.92
CA GLY A 58 0.55 0.49 -15.74
C GLY A 58 1.62 -0.21 -14.90
N SER A 59 2.82 0.37 -14.87
CA SER A 59 3.95 -0.07 -14.04
C SER A 59 3.87 0.42 -12.59
N ASP A 60 3.06 1.44 -12.31
CA ASP A 60 3.05 2.13 -11.02
C ASP A 60 2.09 1.50 -10.02
N PHE A 61 2.46 1.56 -8.75
CA PHE A 61 1.62 1.20 -7.62
C PHE A 61 1.12 2.47 -6.93
N TYR A 62 -0.16 2.77 -7.08
CA TYR A 62 -0.78 3.94 -6.48
C TYR A 62 -1.43 3.58 -5.14
N VAL A 63 -0.77 3.93 -4.03
CA VAL A 63 -1.26 3.69 -2.66
C VAL A 63 -2.32 4.71 -2.31
N VAL A 64 -3.54 4.20 -2.09
CA VAL A 64 -4.72 5.00 -1.75
C VAL A 64 -4.74 5.30 -0.25
N THR A 65 -4.44 4.31 0.58
CA THR A 65 -4.35 4.46 2.04
C THR A 65 -3.58 3.30 2.68
N VAL A 66 -3.15 3.49 3.93
CA VAL A 66 -2.74 2.42 4.84
C VAL A 66 -3.68 2.43 6.03
N LYS A 67 -4.19 1.26 6.42
CA LYS A 67 -5.14 1.13 7.53
C LYS A 67 -4.75 -0.03 8.45
N PRO A 68 -5.19 -0.06 9.72
CA PRO A 68 -5.09 -1.27 10.54
C PRO A 68 -5.74 -2.47 9.84
N ARG A 69 -5.21 -3.66 10.11
CA ARG A 69 -5.70 -4.92 9.53
C ARG A 69 -7.20 -5.07 9.79
#